data_AF-A0A1B8QNI6-F1
#
_entry.id   AF-A0A1B8QNI6-F1
#
_cell.length_a   1.000
_cell.length_b   1.000
_cell.length_c   1.000
_cell.angle_alpha   90.00
_cell.angle_beta   90.00
_cell.angle_gamma   90.00
#
_symmetry.space_group_name_H-M   'P 1'
#
loop_
_entity.id
_entity.type
_entity.pdbx_description
1 polymer ?
#
loop_
_entity_poly.entity_id
_entity_poly.type
_entity_poly.pdbx_seq_one_letter_code
_entity_poly.pdbx_strand_id
1 'polypeptide(L)'
;MLKTVDDKIFSIINRKLPLEKRFKKLTSNARNVLYTLIIKSKNENKEITLTTFNSESVFNLKRDLFIKAINELIKVDYLKRTEIDNIYMLKI
;
A
#
# COMPACT_ATOMS: atom_id res chain seq x y z
N MET A 1 -1.92 -10.82 26.16
CA MET A 1 -2.23 -11.31 24.80
C MET A 1 -1.33 -10.60 23.81
N LEU A 2 -0.46 -11.34 23.09
CA LEU A 2 0.28 -10.79 21.96
C LEU A 2 -0.70 -10.47 20.84
N LYS A 3 -0.69 -9.23 20.32
CA LYS A 3 -1.49 -8.86 19.15
C LYS A 3 -0.96 -9.61 17.94
N THR A 4 -1.87 -10.28 17.22
CA THR A 4 -1.54 -10.96 15.97
C THR A 4 -1.15 -9.96 14.89
N VAL A 5 -0.53 -10.44 13.81
CA VAL A 5 -0.25 -9.62 12.62
C VAL A 5 -1.56 -9.02 12.07
N ASP A 6 -2.65 -9.78 12.09
CA ASP A 6 -3.96 -9.34 11.61
C ASP A 6 -4.56 -8.23 12.48
N ASP A 7 -4.40 -8.28 13.80
CA ASP A 7 -4.81 -7.20 14.71
C ASP A 7 -4.07 -5.88 14.43
N LYS A 8 -2.77 -5.98 14.09
CA LYS A 8 -1.94 -4.82 13.73
C LYS A 8 -2.41 -4.23 12.40
N ILE A 9 -2.65 -5.06 11.39
CA ILE A 9 -3.17 -4.64 10.08
C ILE A 9 -4.53 -3.96 10.25
N PHE A 10 -5.45 -4.57 11.02
CA PHE A 10 -6.77 -3.99 11.30
C PHE A 10 -6.66 -2.62 11.96
N SER A 11 -5.79 -2.49 12.96
CA SER A 11 -5.56 -1.21 13.65
C SER A 11 -4.98 -0.14 12.72
N ILE A 12 -4.08 -0.50 11.80
CA ILE A 12 -3.54 0.43 10.82
C ILE A 12 -4.65 0.94 9.89
N ILE A 13 -5.39 0.02 9.30
CA ILE A 13 -6.41 0.32 8.27
C ILE A 13 -7.58 1.13 8.83
N ASN A 14 -8.09 0.73 9.99
CA ASN A 14 -9.34 1.29 10.52
C ASN A 14 -9.14 2.43 11.52
N ARG A 15 -7.95 2.58 12.11
CA ARG A 15 -7.72 3.60 13.16
C ARG A 15 -6.64 4.61 12.79
N LYS A 16 -5.50 4.18 12.24
CA LYS A 16 -4.40 5.11 11.94
C LYS A 16 -4.60 5.85 10.62
N LEU A 17 -4.72 5.12 9.51
CA LEU A 17 -4.78 5.71 8.17
C LEU A 17 -5.90 6.75 7.99
N PRO A 18 -7.14 6.53 8.45
CA PRO A 18 -8.22 7.50 8.26
C PRO A 18 -7.96 8.85 8.95
N LEU A 19 -7.07 8.90 9.95
CA LEU A 19 -6.70 10.12 10.66
C LEU A 19 -5.58 10.89 9.95
N GLU A 20 -4.81 10.25 9.05
CA GLU A 20 -3.67 10.89 8.40
C GLU A 20 -4.11 11.88 7.30
N LYS A 21 -3.61 13.13 7.38
CA LYS A 21 -3.90 14.18 6.38
C LYS A 21 -3.51 13.75 4.96
N ARG A 22 -2.39 13.04 4.81
CA ARG A 22 -1.92 12.52 3.51
C ARG A 22 -2.82 11.41 2.96
N PHE A 23 -3.36 10.55 3.81
CA PHE A 23 -4.34 9.52 3.41
C PHE A 23 -5.63 10.15 2.85
N LYS A 24 -6.13 11.21 3.51
CA LYS A 24 -7.34 11.91 3.08
C LYS A 24 -7.20 12.59 1.71
N LYS A 25 -5.97 12.89 1.28
CA LYS A 25 -5.69 13.44 -0.05
C LYS A 25 -5.67 12.38 -1.16
N LEU A 26 -5.61 11.10 -0.80
CA LEU A 26 -5.55 10.02 -1.77
C LEU A 26 -6.85 9.85 -2.54
N THR A 27 -6.76 9.57 -3.84
CA THR A 27 -7.87 9.06 -4.65
C THR A 27 -8.36 7.70 -4.15
N SER A 28 -9.60 7.33 -4.48
CA SER A 28 -10.15 6.02 -4.12
C SER A 28 -9.29 4.86 -4.63
N ASN A 29 -8.72 4.99 -5.84
CA ASN A 29 -7.83 3.98 -6.41
C ASN A 29 -6.52 3.84 -5.62
N ALA A 30 -5.89 4.96 -5.24
CA ALA A 30 -4.68 4.92 -4.42
C ALA A 30 -4.94 4.37 -3.02
N ARG A 31 -6.08 4.68 -2.40
CA ARG A 31 -6.49 4.06 -1.12
C ARG A 31 -6.69 2.56 -1.26
N ASN A 32 -7.36 2.11 -2.32
CA ASN A 32 -7.57 0.68 -2.59
C ASN A 32 -6.22 -0.06 -2.74
N VAL A 33 -5.31 0.49 -3.55
CA VAL A 33 -3.96 -0.07 -3.70
C VAL A 33 -3.24 -0.12 -2.36
N LEU A 34 -3.23 0.97 -1.58
CA LEU A 34 -2.58 1.02 -0.28
C LEU A 34 -3.13 -0.05 0.69
N TYR A 35 -4.45 -0.20 0.76
CA TYR A 35 -5.06 -1.23 1.61
C TYR A 35 -4.66 -2.64 1.19
N THR A 36 -4.73 -2.96 -0.10
CA THR A 36 -4.32 -4.27 -0.62
C THR A 36 -2.84 -4.53 -0.31
N LEU A 37 -1.99 -3.53 -0.45
CA LEU A 37 -0.57 -3.63 -0.13
C LEU A 37 -0.33 -3.91 1.36
N ILE A 38 -1.03 -3.25 2.28
CA ILE A 38 -0.91 -3.50 3.73
C ILE A 38 -1.38 -4.91 4.08
N ILE A 39 -2.51 -5.35 3.52
CA ILE A 39 -3.09 -6.68 3.80
C ILE A 39 -2.15 -7.78 3.28
N LYS A 40 -1.57 -7.60 2.10
CA LYS A 40 -0.66 -8.56 1.47
C LYS A 40 0.75 -8.50 2.07
N SER A 41 1.17 -7.34 2.59
CA SER A 41 2.41 -7.14 3.34
C SER A 41 2.30 -7.80 4.73
N LYS A 42 2.38 -9.12 4.76
CA LYS A 42 2.56 -9.89 6.00
C LYS A 42 4.02 -9.90 6.50
N ASN A 43 4.93 -9.27 5.74
CA ASN A 43 6.35 -9.30 6.01
C ASN A 43 6.77 -8.15 6.96
N GLU A 44 7.63 -8.44 7.92
CA GLU A 44 8.12 -7.49 8.92
C GLU A 44 8.94 -6.35 8.28
N ASN A 45 9.61 -6.63 7.17
CA ASN A 45 10.48 -5.69 6.48
C ASN A 45 9.72 -4.66 5.62
N LYS A 46 8.40 -4.81 5.45
CA LYS A 46 7.54 -3.89 4.66
C LYS A 46 7.99 -3.69 3.20
N GLU A 47 8.85 -4.56 2.70
CA GLU A 47 9.26 -4.58 1.30
C GLU A 47 8.20 -5.29 0.46
N ILE A 48 7.81 -4.61 -0.61
CA ILE A 48 6.77 -5.04 -1.53
C ILE A 48 7.39 -5.07 -2.92
N THR A 49 7.51 -6.27 -3.46
CA THR A 49 7.85 -6.47 -4.86
C THR A 49 6.56 -6.31 -5.67
N LEU A 50 6.44 -5.26 -6.50
CA LEU A 50 5.22 -5.03 -7.27
C LEU A 50 5.11 -5.89 -8.54
N THR A 51 6.24 -6.38 -9.07
CA THR A 51 6.26 -7.28 -10.24
C THR A 51 5.55 -8.61 -10.02
N THR A 52 5.31 -9.00 -8.77
CA THR A 52 4.56 -10.22 -8.44
C THR A 52 3.04 -10.02 -8.47
N PHE A 53 2.56 -8.77 -8.55
CA PHE A 53 1.13 -8.48 -8.58
C PHE A 53 0.68 -8.11 -10.00
N ASN A 54 -0.26 -8.89 -10.53
CA ASN A 54 -1.01 -8.47 -11.71
C ASN A 54 -2.02 -7.37 -11.29
N SER A 55 -1.93 -6.19 -11.91
CA SER A 55 -2.73 -5.02 -11.55
C SER A 55 -4.23 -5.27 -11.62
N GLU A 56 -4.67 -6.03 -12.62
CA GLU A 56 -6.09 -6.31 -12.84
C GLU A 56 -6.59 -7.40 -11.90
N SER A 57 -5.85 -8.50 -11.71
CA SER A 57 -6.34 -9.59 -10.85
C SER A 57 -6.23 -9.29 -9.35
N VAL A 58 -5.23 -8.50 -8.93
CA VAL A 58 -4.97 -8.24 -7.51
C VAL A 58 -5.64 -6.96 -7.03
N PHE A 59 -5.63 -5.91 -7.85
CA PHE A 59 -6.15 -4.60 -7.46
C PHE A 59 -7.44 -4.23 -8.18
N ASN A 60 -7.90 -5.04 -9.14
CA ASN A 60 -9.04 -4.73 -10.00
C ASN A 60 -8.90 -3.37 -10.69
N LEU A 61 -7.68 -3.06 -11.15
CA LEU A 61 -7.34 -1.81 -11.81
C LEU A 61 -6.64 -2.07 -13.13
N LYS A 62 -7.08 -1.36 -14.18
CA LYS A 62 -6.34 -1.23 -15.43
C LYS A 62 -4.93 -0.69 -15.14
N ARG A 63 -3.97 -1.11 -15.94
CA ARG A 63 -2.55 -0.80 -15.75
C ARG A 63 -2.26 0.70 -15.62
N ASP A 64 -2.93 1.54 -16.40
CA ASP A 64 -2.74 3.00 -16.38
C ASP A 64 -3.20 3.63 -15.05
N LEU A 65 -4.35 3.19 -14.54
CA LEU A 65 -4.90 3.62 -13.25
C LEU A 65 -4.05 3.11 -12.08
N PHE A 66 -3.55 1.89 -12.19
CA PHE A 66 -2.63 1.32 -11.20
C PHE A 66 -1.32 2.12 -11.12
N ILE A 67 -0.70 2.45 -12.25
CA ILE A 67 0.53 3.27 -12.28
C ILE A 67 0.27 4.66 -11.65
N LYS A 68 -0.86 5.30 -11.97
CA LYS A 68 -1.25 6.58 -11.36
C LYS A 68 -1.39 6.46 -9.83
N ALA A 69 -2.04 5.40 -9.36
CA ALA A 69 -2.21 5.14 -7.93
C ALA A 69 -0.86 4.94 -7.22
N ILE A 70 0.06 4.17 -7.79
CA ILE A 70 1.41 3.98 -7.23
C ILE A 70 2.17 5.31 -7.15
N ASN A 71 2.13 6.12 -8.22
CA ASN A 71 2.78 7.43 -8.21
C ASN A 71 2.21 8.38 -7.15
N GLU A 72 0.90 8.32 -6.92
CA GLU A 72 0.25 9.09 -5.87
C GLU A 72 0.75 8.67 -4.48
N LEU A 73 0.84 7.36 -4.21
CA LEU A 73 1.37 6.81 -2.95
C LEU A 73 2.83 7.19 -2.72
N ILE A 74 3.65 7.26 -3.78
CA ILE A 74 5.04 7.74 -3.70
C ILE A 74 5.06 9.23 -3.35
N LYS A 75 4.24 10.04 -4.03
CA LYS A 75 4.18 11.49 -3.83
C LYS A 75 3.80 11.88 -2.39
N VAL A 76 2.97 11.08 -1.73
CA VAL A 76 2.55 11.32 -0.34
C VAL A 76 3.34 10.51 0.70
N ASP A 77 4.45 9.89 0.27
CA ASP A 77 5.40 9.16 1.10
C ASP A 77 4.84 7.91 1.81
N TYR A 78 3.89 7.22 1.20
CA TYR A 78 3.49 5.87 1.62
C TYR A 78 4.34 4.77 0.98
N LEU A 79 4.85 5.01 -0.23
CA LEU A 79 5.76 4.10 -0.93
C LEU A 79 7.07 4.82 -1.24
N LYS A 80 8.19 4.15 -0.98
CA LYS A 80 9.50 4.57 -1.46
C LYS A 80 9.98 3.56 -2.49
N ARG A 81 10.30 4.01 -3.71
CA ARG A 81 10.99 3.16 -4.69
C ARG A 81 12.39 2.86 -4.18
N THR A 82 12.78 1.59 -4.21
CA THR A 82 14.16 1.18 -3.88
C THR A 82 15.07 1.29 -5.10
N GLU A 83 16.37 1.09 -4.93
CA GLU A 83 17.34 1.05 -6.03
C GLU A 83 17.13 -0.17 -6.95
N ILE A 84 16.42 -1.19 -6.45
CA ILE A 84 16.06 -2.38 -7.21
C ILE A 84 14.74 -2.14 -7.95
N ASP A 85 14.74 -2.42 -9.24
CA ASP A 85 13.56 -2.22 -10.07
C ASP A 85 12.34 -2.98 -9.55
N ASN A 86 11.22 -2.25 -9.50
CA ASN A 86 9.91 -2.74 -9.06
C ASN A 86 9.81 -3.20 -7.59
N ILE A 87 10.83 -2.96 -6.77
CA ILE A 87 10.75 -3.14 -5.32
C ILE A 87 10.46 -1.79 -4.66
N TYR A 88 9.44 -1.79 -3.81
CA TYR A 88 8.95 -0.62 -3.09
C TYR A 88 8.91 -0.93 -1.60
N MET A 89 9.25 0.07 -0.78
CA MET A 89 9.17 -0.02 0.67
C MET A 89 7.93 0.72 1.16
N LEU A 90 7.08 0.03 1.93
CA LEU A 90 5.88 0.60 2.52
C LEU A 90 6.22 1.33 3.83
N LYS A 91 5.84 2.61 3.91
CA LYS A 91 6.12 3.53 5.02
C LYS A 91 4.88 3.79 5.88
N ILE A 92 4.48 2.79 6.68
CA ILE A 92 3.30 2.82 7.58
C ILE A 92 3.65 2.45 9.01
#